data_AF-A0A1Q7LW88-F1
#
_entry.id   AF-A0A1Q7LW88-F1
#
_cell.length_a   1.000
_cell.length_b   1.000
_cell.length_c   1.000
_cell.angle_alpha   90.00
_cell.angle_beta   90.00
_cell.angle_gamma   90.00
#
_symmetry.space_group_name_H-M   'P 1'
#
loop_
_entity.id
_entity.type
_entity.pdbx_description
1 polymer ?
#
loop_
_entity_poly.entity_id
_entity_poly.type
_entity_poly.pdbx_seq_one_letter_code
_entity_poly.pdbx_strand_id
1 'polypeptide(L)'
;MFLLGHSCWSYLFSKLTGRQVKVNLPSYMALLAGVLPDFDIYFKPLIQHHTYTHSLIILLPVCAVLVIRFKGLGLAFSAGILSHLVADSIVGTIPPLYPLSNFQLGISLGLPSPVDTVLEAGALGLVLVLAYLNGDYKLVTESQCESVYLVIPMVSIVTLTLLFAGDNNVSLAAFAFSRKALTLITLGHVVLIGTLGLGVVQGVRAIIVEGKQPAPAPQVP
;
A
#
# COMPACT_ATOMS: atom_id res chain seq x y z
N MET A 1 3.28 -7.66 -8.70
CA MET A 1 2.12 -6.92 -9.26
C MET A 1 2.58 -5.46 -9.43
N PHE A 2 1.79 -4.52 -9.95
CA PHE A 2 2.14 -3.10 -9.79
C PHE A 2 1.65 -2.58 -8.43
N LEU A 3 2.20 -1.43 -8.01
CA LEU A 3 2.01 -0.86 -6.67
C LEU A 3 0.55 -0.52 -6.33
N LEU A 4 -0.27 -0.23 -7.34
CA LEU A 4 -1.72 -0.09 -7.21
C LEU A 4 -2.34 -1.36 -6.62
N GLY A 5 -2.08 -2.51 -7.24
CA GLY A 5 -2.58 -3.80 -6.78
C GLY A 5 -2.10 -4.11 -5.37
N HIS A 6 -0.80 -3.95 -5.10
CA HIS A 6 -0.21 -4.20 -3.78
C HIS A 6 -0.86 -3.37 -2.68
N SER A 7 -1.02 -2.07 -2.90
CA SER A 7 -1.65 -1.16 -1.94
C SER A 7 -3.13 -1.51 -1.73
N CYS A 8 -3.86 -1.77 -2.82
CA CYS A 8 -5.29 -2.05 -2.78
C CYS A 8 -5.60 -3.39 -2.10
N TRP A 9 -4.89 -4.47 -2.47
CA TRP A 9 -5.06 -5.76 -1.81
C TRP A 9 -4.70 -5.70 -0.33
N SER A 10 -3.61 -5.01 0.01
CA SER A 10 -3.25 -4.81 1.40
C SER A 10 -4.34 -4.09 2.19
N TYR A 11 -4.94 -3.04 1.62
CA TYR A 11 -6.07 -2.36 2.25
C TYR A 11 -7.23 -3.32 2.52
N LEU A 12 -7.61 -4.14 1.53
CA LEU A 12 -8.70 -5.11 1.65
C LEU A 12 -8.41 -6.14 2.75
N PHE A 13 -7.27 -6.83 2.68
CA PHE A 13 -6.90 -7.85 3.65
C PHE A 13 -6.75 -7.26 5.06
N SER A 14 -6.15 -6.10 5.17
CA SER A 14 -5.96 -5.41 6.45
C SER A 14 -7.29 -5.00 7.09
N LYS A 15 -8.18 -4.35 6.35
CA LYS A 15 -9.47 -3.89 6.88
C LYS A 15 -10.41 -5.05 7.19
N LEU A 16 -10.44 -6.08 6.33
CA LEU A 16 -11.26 -7.27 6.57
C LEU A 16 -10.77 -8.06 7.80
N THR A 17 -9.46 -8.27 7.92
CA THR A 17 -8.87 -8.91 9.11
C THR A 17 -9.12 -8.06 10.36
N GLY A 18 -8.95 -6.73 10.27
CA GLY A 18 -9.25 -5.80 11.35
C GLY A 18 -10.69 -5.92 11.86
N ARG A 19 -11.66 -5.98 10.95
CA ARG A 19 -13.08 -6.24 11.30
C ARG A 19 -13.26 -7.57 12.03
N GLN A 20 -12.62 -8.65 11.56
CA GLN A 20 -12.72 -9.98 12.19
C GLN A 20 -12.19 -9.99 13.63
N VAL A 21 -11.08 -9.28 13.87
CA VAL A 21 -10.47 -9.18 15.21
C VAL A 21 -10.89 -7.93 15.98
N LYS A 22 -11.92 -7.22 15.51
CA LYS A 22 -12.55 -6.05 16.14
C LYS A 22 -11.58 -4.90 16.45
N VAL A 23 -10.66 -4.62 15.54
CA VAL A 23 -9.76 -3.46 15.59
C VAL A 23 -9.97 -2.57 14.36
N ASN A 24 -9.77 -1.26 14.53
CA ASN A 24 -9.76 -0.33 13.42
C ASN A 24 -8.32 0.01 13.05
N LEU A 25 -7.83 -0.54 11.94
CA LEU A 25 -6.53 -0.15 11.39
C LEU A 25 -6.72 1.09 10.50
N PRO A 26 -5.98 2.19 10.74
CA PRO A 26 -6.03 3.37 9.90
C PRO A 26 -5.77 3.08 8.43
N SER A 27 -6.46 3.80 7.55
CA SER A 27 -6.40 3.56 6.10
C SER A 27 -5.01 3.76 5.51
N TYR A 28 -4.26 4.75 6.00
CA TYR A 28 -2.88 4.98 5.56
C TYR A 28 -1.95 3.80 5.90
N MET A 29 -2.14 3.16 7.05
CA MET A 29 -1.39 1.95 7.45
C MET A 29 -1.81 0.73 6.64
N ALA A 30 -3.11 0.57 6.41
CA ALA A 30 -3.65 -0.53 5.61
C ALA A 30 -3.14 -0.50 4.16
N LEU A 31 -2.99 0.70 3.57
CA LEU A 31 -2.39 0.88 2.25
C LEU A 31 -0.86 0.66 2.28
N LEU A 32 -0.17 1.25 3.27
CA LEU A 32 1.29 1.16 3.37
C LEU A 32 1.79 -0.26 3.57
N ALA A 33 1.06 -1.11 4.31
CA ALA A 33 1.46 -2.49 4.59
C ALA A 33 1.78 -3.28 3.30
N GLY A 34 1.04 -3.03 2.21
CA GLY A 34 1.25 -3.67 0.92
C GLY A 34 2.45 -3.16 0.16
N VAL A 35 3.02 -2.02 0.54
CA VAL A 35 4.19 -1.43 -0.11
C VAL A 35 5.47 -1.80 0.63
N LEU A 36 5.39 -2.24 1.88
CA LEU A 36 6.56 -2.51 2.71
C LEU A 36 7.53 -3.56 2.15
N PRO A 37 7.09 -4.67 1.53
CA PRO A 37 8.03 -5.62 0.92
C PRO A 37 8.89 -4.98 -0.19
N ASP A 38 8.33 -4.06 -0.98
CA ASP A 38 9.03 -3.33 -2.05
C ASP A 38 9.98 -2.24 -1.54
N PHE A 39 10.05 -2.03 -0.22
CA PHE A 39 10.98 -1.07 0.35
C PHE A 39 12.45 -1.45 0.08
N ASP A 40 12.74 -2.70 -0.29
CA ASP A 40 14.06 -3.14 -0.75
C ASP A 40 14.56 -2.40 -2.01
N ILE A 41 13.66 -1.87 -2.84
CA ILE A 41 14.00 -1.11 -4.05
C ILE A 41 14.83 0.13 -3.73
N TYR A 42 14.58 0.80 -2.59
CA TYR A 42 15.37 1.96 -2.17
C TYR A 42 16.84 1.63 -1.88
N PHE A 43 17.15 0.36 -1.64
CA PHE A 43 18.48 -0.09 -1.23
C PHE A 43 19.28 -0.70 -2.37
N LYS A 44 18.82 -0.62 -3.62
CA LYS A 44 19.65 -1.07 -4.75
C LYS A 44 20.94 -0.25 -4.86
N PRO A 45 22.09 -0.88 -5.19
CA PRO A 45 22.24 -2.31 -5.50
C PRO A 45 22.54 -3.22 -4.30
N LEU A 46 22.51 -2.71 -3.06
CA LEU A 46 22.88 -3.46 -1.85
C LEU A 46 21.94 -4.63 -1.56
N ILE A 47 20.63 -4.44 -1.78
CA ILE A 47 19.62 -5.48 -1.67
C ILE A 47 18.96 -5.63 -3.02
N GLN A 48 19.01 -6.84 -3.59
CA GLN A 48 18.29 -7.14 -4.81
C GLN A 48 16.79 -7.25 -4.51
N HIS A 49 15.97 -6.67 -5.38
CA HIS A 49 14.53 -6.79 -5.29
C HIS A 49 14.08 -8.26 -5.44
N HIS A 50 13.02 -8.65 -4.74
CA HIS A 50 12.59 -10.05 -4.59
C HIS A 50 13.68 -10.93 -3.94
N THR A 51 14.20 -10.51 -2.78
CA THR A 51 15.08 -11.35 -1.95
C THR A 51 14.60 -11.40 -0.49
N TYR A 52 15.26 -10.68 0.41
CA TYR A 52 15.00 -10.75 1.86
C TYR A 52 13.60 -10.27 2.24
N THR A 53 13.14 -9.15 1.69
CA THR A 53 11.83 -8.57 2.04
C THR A 53 10.65 -9.31 1.43
N HIS A 54 10.89 -10.23 0.50
CA HIS A 54 9.88 -11.08 -0.13
C HIS A 54 9.97 -12.55 0.33
N SER A 55 10.79 -12.82 1.35
CA SER A 55 10.98 -14.14 1.94
C SER A 55 10.04 -14.36 3.12
N LEU A 56 9.37 -15.51 3.15
CA LEU A 56 8.54 -15.90 4.30
C LEU A 56 9.38 -16.18 5.53
N ILE A 57 10.62 -16.66 5.37
CA ILE A 57 11.54 -16.87 6.49
C ILE A 57 11.86 -15.55 7.21
N ILE A 58 11.89 -14.44 6.49
CA ILE A 58 12.15 -13.11 7.06
C ILE A 58 10.84 -12.45 7.52
N LEU A 59 9.79 -12.47 6.69
CA LEU A 59 8.55 -11.77 6.99
C LEU A 59 7.72 -12.44 8.09
N LEU A 60 7.69 -13.76 8.20
CA LEU A 60 6.88 -14.41 9.23
C LEU A 60 7.34 -14.08 10.66
N PRO A 61 8.66 -14.08 10.99
CA PRO A 61 9.13 -13.56 12.27
C PRO A 61 8.76 -12.10 12.52
N VAL A 62 8.88 -11.23 11.52
CA VAL A 62 8.48 -9.81 11.63
C VAL A 62 6.98 -9.71 11.94
N CYS A 63 6.14 -10.38 11.16
CA CYS A 63 4.70 -10.45 11.39
C CYS A 63 4.37 -11.02 12.77
N ALA A 64 5.07 -12.06 13.23
CA ALA A 64 4.88 -12.64 14.56
C ALA A 64 5.18 -11.62 15.67
N VAL A 65 6.29 -10.87 15.56
CA VAL A 65 6.62 -9.80 16.50
C VAL A 65 5.54 -8.73 16.51
N LEU A 66 5.06 -8.30 15.33
CA LEU A 66 3.98 -7.31 15.21
C LEU A 66 2.69 -7.81 15.87
N VAL A 67 2.30 -9.07 15.63
CA VAL A 67 1.12 -9.69 16.23
C VAL A 67 1.25 -9.81 17.76
N ILE A 68 2.41 -10.23 18.27
CA ILE A 68 2.63 -10.34 19.72
C ILE A 68 2.57 -8.94 20.38
N ARG A 69 3.20 -7.94 19.77
CA ARG A 69 3.33 -6.60 20.36
C ARG A 69 2.08 -5.73 20.23
N PHE A 70 1.36 -5.85 19.11
CA PHE A 70 0.22 -4.99 18.75
C PHE A 70 -1.11 -5.76 18.64
N LYS A 71 -1.11 -7.07 18.96
CA LYS A 71 -2.30 -7.92 19.01
C LYS A 71 -3.09 -7.87 17.70
N GLY A 72 -4.40 -7.62 17.76
CA GLY A 72 -5.26 -7.56 16.58
C GLY A 72 -4.82 -6.52 15.54
N LEU A 73 -4.26 -5.38 15.97
CA LEU A 73 -3.72 -4.38 15.03
C LEU A 73 -2.51 -4.93 14.28
N GLY A 74 -1.61 -5.61 14.99
CA GLY A 74 -0.46 -6.28 14.41
C GLY A 74 -0.87 -7.37 13.42
N LEU A 75 -1.93 -8.13 13.72
CA LEU A 75 -2.48 -9.13 12.80
C LEU A 75 -3.09 -8.51 11.55
N ALA A 76 -3.91 -7.47 11.70
CA ALA A 76 -4.51 -6.76 10.58
C ALA A 76 -3.44 -6.18 9.65
N PHE A 77 -2.42 -5.52 10.21
CA PHE A 77 -1.32 -4.96 9.43
C PHE A 77 -0.46 -6.05 8.76
N SER A 78 -0.16 -7.14 9.49
CA SER A 78 0.59 -8.29 8.94
C SER A 78 -0.16 -8.99 7.80
N ALA A 79 -1.49 -9.05 7.85
CA ALA A 79 -2.29 -9.57 6.76
C ALA A 79 -2.12 -8.73 5.48
N GLY A 80 -2.02 -7.41 5.61
CA GLY A 80 -1.66 -6.51 4.52
C GLY A 80 -0.28 -6.83 3.92
N ILE A 81 0.75 -6.95 4.77
CA ILE A 81 2.12 -7.32 4.34
C ILE A 81 2.12 -8.66 3.59
N LEU A 82 1.49 -9.70 4.16
CA LEU A 82 1.48 -11.03 3.55
C LEU A 82 0.66 -11.10 2.26
N SER A 83 -0.36 -10.25 2.11
CA SER A 83 -1.14 -10.16 0.87
C SER A 83 -0.27 -9.73 -0.33
N HIS A 84 0.82 -8.99 -0.08
CA HIS A 84 1.78 -8.62 -1.11
C HIS A 84 2.43 -9.86 -1.75
N LEU A 85 2.93 -10.79 -0.92
CA LEU A 85 3.58 -12.01 -1.41
C LEU A 85 2.59 -12.91 -2.15
N VAL A 86 1.34 -12.97 -1.68
CA VAL A 86 0.28 -13.69 -2.39
C VAL A 86 0.07 -13.06 -3.77
N ALA A 87 -0.08 -11.74 -3.83
CA ALA A 87 -0.26 -10.99 -5.07
C ALA A 87 0.90 -11.28 -6.06
N ASP A 88 2.14 -11.23 -5.63
CA ASP A 88 3.30 -11.55 -6.48
C ASP A 88 3.34 -13.00 -6.93
N SER A 89 3.02 -13.94 -6.05
CA SER A 89 3.00 -15.35 -6.42
C SER A 89 1.96 -15.68 -7.49
N ILE A 90 0.93 -14.84 -7.67
CA ILE A 90 -0.08 -15.04 -8.72
C ILE A 90 0.46 -14.57 -10.08
N VAL A 91 1.02 -13.37 -10.14
CA VAL A 91 1.44 -12.73 -11.40
C VAL A 91 2.89 -13.04 -11.79
N GLY A 92 3.73 -13.40 -10.83
CA GLY A 92 5.14 -13.74 -10.99
C GLY A 92 5.54 -14.85 -10.02
N THR A 93 6.75 -14.73 -9.45
CA THR A 93 7.28 -15.64 -8.42
C THR A 93 7.84 -14.88 -7.24
N ILE A 94 7.78 -15.51 -6.06
CA ILE A 94 8.44 -15.06 -4.84
C ILE A 94 9.46 -16.12 -4.37
N PRO A 95 10.51 -15.75 -3.63
CA PRO A 95 11.45 -16.71 -3.05
C PRO A 95 11.17 -16.96 -1.56
N PRO A 96 10.20 -17.84 -1.20
CA PRO A 96 9.72 -17.95 0.17
C PRO A 96 10.78 -18.39 1.18
N LEU A 97 11.85 -19.06 0.71
CA LEU A 97 12.89 -19.67 1.54
C LEU A 97 14.23 -18.91 1.48
N TYR A 98 14.29 -17.73 0.87
CA TYR A 98 15.55 -16.97 0.80
C TYR A 98 15.98 -16.47 2.20
N PRO A 99 17.28 -16.46 2.55
CA PRO A 99 18.45 -16.85 1.76
C PRO A 99 18.82 -18.33 1.86
N LEU A 100 18.04 -19.16 2.55
CA LEU A 100 18.36 -20.59 2.72
C LEU A 100 18.23 -21.38 1.41
N SER A 101 17.40 -20.91 0.50
CA SER A 101 17.23 -21.49 -0.84
C SER A 101 16.81 -20.42 -1.85
N ASN A 102 17.22 -20.61 -3.11
CA ASN A 102 16.80 -19.80 -4.25
C ASN A 102 15.52 -20.35 -4.92
N PHE A 103 14.80 -21.25 -4.25
CA PHE A 103 13.52 -21.78 -4.74
C PHE A 103 12.52 -20.64 -4.98
N GLN A 104 11.94 -20.61 -6.18
CA GLN A 104 10.95 -19.64 -6.62
C GLN A 104 9.57 -20.30 -6.62
N LEU A 105 8.58 -19.66 -6.01
CA LEU A 105 7.20 -20.11 -5.94
C LEU A 105 6.27 -19.10 -6.62
N GLY A 106 5.47 -19.56 -7.56
CA GLY A 106 4.40 -18.75 -8.14
C GLY A 106 3.76 -19.38 -9.37
N ILE A 107 2.55 -18.93 -9.69
CA ILE A 107 1.78 -19.32 -10.87
C ILE A 107 2.35 -18.63 -12.13
N SER A 108 2.93 -17.44 -11.97
CA SER A 108 3.58 -16.68 -13.06
C SER A 108 2.66 -16.37 -14.26
N LEU A 109 1.46 -15.85 -14.00
CA LEU A 109 0.52 -15.47 -15.07
C LEU A 109 1.00 -14.30 -15.96
N GLY A 110 2.09 -13.61 -15.57
CA GLY A 110 2.81 -12.63 -16.36
C GLY A 110 2.40 -11.19 -16.10
N LEU A 111 3.35 -10.27 -16.36
CA LEU A 111 3.22 -8.83 -16.17
C LEU A 111 3.69 -8.05 -17.41
N PRO A 112 2.90 -7.12 -17.97
CA PRO A 112 1.47 -6.95 -17.75
C PRO A 112 0.65 -8.05 -18.45
N SER A 113 -0.45 -8.49 -17.84
CA SER A 113 -1.39 -9.46 -18.42
C SER A 113 -2.85 -9.05 -18.19
N PRO A 114 -3.84 -9.63 -18.90
CA PRO A 114 -5.25 -9.40 -18.60
C PRO A 114 -5.62 -9.76 -17.16
N VAL A 115 -5.03 -10.83 -16.61
CA VAL A 115 -5.28 -11.26 -15.23
C VAL A 115 -4.75 -10.21 -14.25
N ASP A 116 -3.52 -9.77 -14.43
CA ASP A 116 -2.92 -8.69 -13.64
C ASP A 116 -3.78 -7.42 -13.69
N THR A 117 -4.20 -7.01 -14.88
CA THR A 117 -5.08 -5.84 -15.07
C THR A 117 -6.39 -5.97 -14.29
N VAL A 118 -7.02 -7.16 -14.34
CA VAL A 118 -8.27 -7.42 -13.61
C VAL A 118 -8.03 -7.45 -12.09
N LEU A 119 -6.93 -8.04 -11.63
CA LEU A 119 -6.59 -8.07 -10.21
C LEU A 119 -6.35 -6.67 -9.65
N GLU A 120 -5.66 -5.81 -10.38
CA GLU A 120 -5.36 -4.45 -9.93
C GLU A 120 -6.58 -3.53 -9.98
N ALA A 121 -7.25 -3.46 -11.13
CA ALA A 121 -8.42 -2.62 -11.28
C ALA A 121 -9.60 -3.11 -10.42
N GLY A 122 -9.75 -4.43 -10.32
CA GLY A 122 -10.72 -5.06 -9.44
C GLY A 122 -10.45 -4.75 -7.97
N ALA A 123 -9.19 -4.85 -7.53
CA ALA A 123 -8.82 -4.47 -6.17
C ALA A 123 -9.11 -3.00 -5.89
N LEU A 124 -8.80 -2.09 -6.81
CA LEU A 124 -9.15 -0.67 -6.66
C LEU A 124 -10.66 -0.47 -6.53
N GLY A 125 -11.47 -1.09 -7.39
CA GLY A 125 -12.93 -1.03 -7.29
C GLY A 125 -13.46 -1.53 -5.95
N LEU A 126 -12.93 -2.65 -5.47
CA LEU A 126 -13.28 -3.21 -4.16
C LEU A 126 -12.84 -2.30 -3.01
N VAL A 127 -11.68 -1.64 -3.10
CA VAL A 127 -11.22 -0.66 -2.11
C VAL A 127 -12.19 0.51 -2.04
N LEU A 128 -12.64 1.06 -3.18
CA LEU A 128 -13.61 2.15 -3.19
C LEU A 128 -14.93 1.76 -2.50
N VAL A 129 -15.43 0.55 -2.78
CA VAL A 129 -16.64 0.02 -2.11
C VAL A 129 -16.39 -0.16 -0.62
N LEU A 130 -15.30 -0.81 -0.22
CA LEU A 130 -15.01 -1.08 1.19
C LEU A 130 -14.73 0.20 1.98
N ALA A 131 -14.04 1.17 1.38
CA ALA A 131 -13.80 2.49 1.95
C ALA A 131 -15.11 3.27 2.16
N TYR A 132 -16.04 3.18 1.20
CA TYR A 132 -17.38 3.73 1.38
C TYR A 132 -18.08 3.08 2.58
N LEU A 133 -18.10 1.74 2.64
CA LEU A 133 -18.77 1.00 3.71
C LEU A 133 -18.12 1.21 5.10
N ASN A 134 -16.82 1.50 5.17
CA ASN A 134 -16.12 1.82 6.41
C ASN A 134 -16.27 3.28 6.85
N GLY A 135 -16.73 4.17 5.97
CA GLY A 135 -16.66 5.62 6.22
C GLY A 135 -15.27 6.21 5.97
N ASP A 136 -14.32 5.43 5.43
CA ASP A 136 -12.96 5.88 5.13
C ASP A 136 -12.93 6.98 4.04
N TYR A 137 -13.99 7.12 3.24
CA TYR A 137 -14.16 8.22 2.28
C TYR A 137 -14.12 9.61 2.94
N LYS A 138 -14.47 9.69 4.23
CA LYS A 138 -14.42 10.95 4.98
C LYS A 138 -13.02 11.54 5.07
N LEU A 139 -11.98 10.69 5.00
CA LEU A 139 -10.60 11.15 4.96
C LEU A 139 -10.30 12.03 3.74
N VAL A 140 -11.08 11.92 2.66
CA VAL A 140 -10.90 12.71 1.43
C VAL A 140 -12.00 13.74 1.20
N THR A 141 -13.18 13.56 1.80
CA THR A 141 -14.31 14.50 1.65
C THR A 141 -14.43 15.51 2.80
N GLU A 142 -13.95 15.17 4.00
CA GLU A 142 -14.03 16.00 5.19
C GLU A 142 -12.63 16.46 5.65
N SER A 143 -12.58 17.60 6.33
CA SER A 143 -11.34 18.15 6.87
C SER A 143 -10.98 17.45 8.18
N GLN A 144 -10.10 16.45 8.14
CA GLN A 144 -9.66 15.68 9.30
C GLN A 144 -8.13 15.68 9.41
N CYS A 145 -7.57 15.96 10.60
CA CYS A 145 -6.12 16.02 10.79
C CYS A 145 -5.43 14.69 10.45
N GLU A 146 -6.08 13.54 10.68
CA GLU A 146 -5.55 12.22 10.33
C GLU A 146 -5.32 12.04 8.83
N SER A 147 -6.06 12.75 7.97
CA SER A 147 -5.92 12.66 6.52
C SER A 147 -4.53 13.05 6.02
N VAL A 148 -3.76 13.82 6.81
CA VAL A 148 -2.37 14.17 6.46
C VAL A 148 -1.48 12.94 6.33
N TYR A 149 -1.75 11.87 7.10
CA TYR A 149 -0.94 10.65 7.07
C TYR A 149 -1.08 9.85 5.78
N LEU A 150 -2.09 10.15 4.94
CA LEU A 150 -2.19 9.60 3.58
C LEU A 150 -1.00 10.02 2.69
N VAL A 151 -0.23 11.03 3.09
CA VAL A 151 1.01 11.41 2.42
C VAL A 151 2.03 10.28 2.41
N ILE A 152 2.02 9.41 3.44
CA ILE A 152 2.99 8.32 3.59
C ILE A 152 2.82 7.30 2.45
N PRO A 153 1.68 6.60 2.30
CA PRO A 153 1.50 5.68 1.18
C PRO A 153 1.58 6.39 -0.17
N MET A 154 1.12 7.64 -0.28
CA MET A 154 1.23 8.41 -1.53
C MET A 154 2.68 8.59 -1.98
N VAL A 155 3.55 9.08 -1.09
CA VAL A 155 4.97 9.29 -1.39
C VAL A 155 5.66 7.96 -1.67
N SER A 156 5.38 6.91 -0.89
CA SER A 156 5.96 5.58 -1.12
C SER A 156 5.62 5.05 -2.52
N ILE A 157 4.34 5.08 -2.92
CA ILE A 157 3.92 4.61 -4.25
C ILE A 157 4.58 5.44 -5.36
N VAL A 158 4.56 6.77 -5.24
CA VAL A 158 5.13 7.67 -6.26
C VAL A 158 6.64 7.44 -6.40
N THR A 159 7.38 7.44 -5.29
CA THR A 159 8.84 7.32 -5.33
C THR A 159 9.29 5.93 -5.76
N LEU A 160 8.63 4.85 -5.34
CA LEU A 160 8.93 3.50 -5.85
C LEU A 160 8.63 3.37 -7.35
N THR A 161 7.55 3.99 -7.85
CA THR A 161 7.27 4.03 -9.30
C THR A 161 8.37 4.75 -10.07
N LEU A 162 8.87 5.87 -9.53
CA LEU A 162 9.96 6.63 -10.14
C LEU A 162 11.29 5.86 -10.11
N LEU A 163 11.60 5.21 -8.98
CA LEU A 163 12.80 4.37 -8.86
C LEU A 163 12.76 3.21 -9.84
N PHE A 164 11.61 2.53 -9.97
CA PHE A 164 11.43 1.50 -10.97
C PHE A 164 11.73 2.02 -12.38
N ALA A 165 11.21 3.18 -12.76
CA ALA A 165 11.46 3.75 -14.09
C ALA A 165 12.95 4.11 -14.30
N GLY A 166 13.58 4.70 -13.27
CA GLY A 166 15.00 5.06 -13.28
C GLY A 166 15.92 3.85 -13.41
N ASP A 167 15.71 2.83 -12.56
CA ASP A 167 16.50 1.60 -12.54
C ASP A 167 16.45 0.84 -13.86
N ASN A 168 15.28 0.84 -14.52
CA ASN A 168 15.08 0.15 -15.79
C ASN A 168 15.37 1.04 -17.01
N ASN A 169 15.79 2.29 -16.80
CA ASN A 169 16.05 3.28 -17.85
C ASN A 169 14.89 3.41 -18.85
N VAL A 170 13.66 3.44 -18.34
CA VAL A 170 12.43 3.57 -19.15
C VAL A 170 11.77 4.92 -18.92
N SER A 171 11.26 5.53 -20.00
CA SER A 171 10.35 6.67 -19.86
C SER A 171 9.04 6.19 -19.24
N LEU A 172 8.72 6.67 -18.04
CA LEU A 172 7.54 6.25 -17.29
C LEU A 172 6.26 6.46 -18.11
N ALA A 173 6.12 7.61 -18.77
CA ALA A 173 4.96 7.91 -19.61
C ALA A 173 4.88 6.97 -20.83
N ALA A 174 6.01 6.74 -21.51
CA ALA A 174 6.03 5.84 -22.66
C ALA A 174 5.68 4.40 -22.26
N PHE A 175 6.19 3.93 -21.12
CA PHE A 175 5.89 2.60 -20.59
C PHE A 175 4.42 2.48 -20.17
N ALA A 176 3.93 3.43 -19.37
CA ALA A 176 2.58 3.47 -18.83
C ALA A 176 1.49 3.40 -19.91
N PHE A 177 1.72 4.03 -21.07
CA PHE A 177 0.76 4.08 -22.18
C PHE A 177 1.13 3.15 -23.35
N SER A 178 2.11 2.26 -23.18
CA SER A 178 2.57 1.36 -24.24
C SER A 178 1.56 0.26 -24.60
N ARG A 179 0.70 -0.13 -23.65
CA ARG A 179 -0.29 -1.21 -23.80
C ARG A 179 -1.59 -0.83 -23.12
N LYS A 180 -2.72 -1.33 -23.64
CA LYS A 180 -4.05 -1.10 -23.06
C LYS A 180 -4.14 -1.55 -21.59
N ALA A 181 -3.56 -2.70 -21.26
CA ALA A 181 -3.44 -3.23 -19.89
C ALA A 181 -2.74 -2.23 -18.95
N LEU A 182 -1.53 -1.80 -19.32
CA LEU A 182 -0.75 -0.81 -18.56
C LEU A 182 -1.45 0.54 -18.48
N THR A 183 -2.15 0.96 -19.53
CA THR A 183 -2.92 2.21 -19.53
C THR A 183 -4.00 2.17 -18.45
N LEU A 184 -4.72 1.05 -18.34
CA LEU A 184 -5.78 0.90 -17.35
C LEU A 184 -5.22 0.87 -15.92
N ILE A 185 -4.13 0.15 -15.70
CA ILE A 185 -3.39 0.14 -14.42
C ILE A 185 -2.88 1.54 -14.07
N THR A 186 -2.38 2.29 -15.06
CA THR A 186 -1.90 3.66 -14.88
C THR A 186 -3.03 4.60 -14.49
N LEU A 187 -4.19 4.51 -15.16
CA LEU A 187 -5.37 5.28 -14.77
C LEU A 187 -5.79 4.96 -13.34
N GLY A 188 -5.74 3.68 -12.94
CA GLY A 188 -5.97 3.27 -11.55
C GLY A 188 -4.97 3.90 -10.56
N HIS A 189 -3.67 3.95 -10.90
CA HIS A 189 -2.66 4.65 -10.09
C HIS A 189 -2.98 6.14 -9.96
N VAL A 190 -3.35 6.81 -11.07
CA VAL A 190 -3.73 8.22 -11.05
C VAL A 190 -4.93 8.45 -10.14
N VAL A 191 -5.94 7.58 -10.20
CA VAL A 191 -7.11 7.66 -9.30
C VAL A 191 -6.69 7.46 -7.85
N LEU A 192 -5.86 6.46 -7.55
CA LEU A 192 -5.39 6.20 -6.18
C LEU A 192 -4.57 7.38 -5.64
N ILE A 193 -3.53 7.82 -6.36
CA ILE A 193 -2.67 8.93 -5.95
C ILE A 193 -3.46 10.24 -5.85
N GLY A 194 -4.37 10.51 -6.79
CA GLY A 194 -5.26 11.67 -6.73
C GLY A 194 -6.14 11.64 -5.48
N THR A 195 -6.70 10.48 -5.14
CA THR A 195 -7.51 10.30 -3.93
C THR A 195 -6.69 10.53 -2.66
N LEU A 196 -5.48 9.97 -2.58
CA LEU A 196 -4.57 10.20 -1.45
C LEU A 196 -4.17 11.68 -1.33
N GLY A 197 -3.84 12.32 -2.45
CA GLY A 197 -3.49 13.74 -2.51
C GLY A 197 -4.61 14.65 -2.05
N LEU A 198 -5.86 14.36 -2.45
CA LEU A 198 -7.04 15.06 -1.95
C LEU A 198 -7.17 14.92 -0.42
N GLY A 199 -6.97 13.71 0.11
CA GLY A 199 -6.94 13.49 1.56
C GLY A 199 -5.86 14.29 2.28
N VAL A 200 -4.64 14.33 1.73
CA VAL A 200 -3.56 15.16 2.28
C VAL A 200 -3.95 16.63 2.30
N VAL A 201 -4.57 17.15 1.24
CA VAL A 201 -5.07 18.53 1.20
C VAL A 201 -6.11 18.78 2.30
N GLN A 202 -7.04 17.86 2.53
CA GLN A 202 -8.00 17.97 3.63
C GLN A 202 -7.31 17.96 5.01
N GLY A 203 -6.29 17.12 5.18
CA GLY A 203 -5.51 17.07 6.42
C GLY A 203 -4.76 18.38 6.70
N VAL A 204 -4.12 18.95 5.68
CA VAL A 204 -3.45 20.25 5.79
C VAL A 204 -4.47 21.35 6.12
N ARG A 205 -5.64 21.35 5.48
CA ARG A 205 -6.72 22.29 5.81
C ARG A 205 -7.15 22.19 7.27
N ALA A 206 -7.32 20.98 7.79
CA ALA A 206 -7.72 20.74 9.17
C ALA A 206 -6.70 21.31 10.17
N ILE A 207 -5.41 21.01 9.96
CA ILE A 207 -4.31 21.50 10.80
C ILE A 207 -4.25 23.04 10.80
N ILE A 208 -4.44 23.69 9.64
CA ILE A 208 -4.45 25.15 9.55
C ILE A 208 -5.63 25.76 10.31
N VAL A 209 -6.81 25.13 10.25
CA VAL A 209 -8.00 25.62 10.97
C VAL A 209 -7.84 25.46 12.47
N GLU A 210 -7.33 24.32 12.93
CA GLU A 210 -7.07 24.04 14.34
C GLU A 210 -6.00 24.98 14.93
N GLY A 211 -4.92 25.22 14.19
CA GLY A 211 -3.86 26.16 14.58
C GLY A 211 -4.28 27.64 14.64
N LYS A 212 -5.46 27.99 14.08
CA LYS A 212 -6.05 29.34 14.17
C LYS A 212 -6.99 29.52 15.37
N GLN A 213 -7.33 28.45 16.10
CA GLN A 213 -8.17 28.59 17.29
C GLN A 213 -7.34 29.19 18.44
N PRO A 214 -7.81 30.27 19.09
CA PRO A 214 -7.12 30.84 20.23
C PRO A 214 -7.02 29.81 21.36
N ALA A 215 -5.87 29.75 22.03
CA ALA A 215 -5.67 28.89 23.20
C ALA A 215 -6.77 29.17 24.25
N PRO A 216 -7.31 28.14 24.94
CA PRO A 216 -8.23 28.34 26.04
C PRO A 216 -7.61 29.29 27.05
N ALA A 217 -8.37 30.30 27.49
CA ALA A 217 -7.92 31.22 28.53
C ALA A 217 -7.46 30.42 29.77
N PRO A 218 -6.35 30.82 30.43
CA PRO A 218 -5.91 30.15 31.64
C PRO A 218 -7.06 30.08 32.64
N GLN A 219 -7.39 28.88 33.10
CA GLN A 219 -8.31 28.72 34.23
C GLN A 219 -7.59 29.32 35.44
N VAL A 220 -8.07 30.49 35.88
CA VAL A 220 -7.61 31.14 37.10
C VAL A 220 -8.06 30.24 38.28
N PRO A 221 -7.15 29.88 39.20
CA PRO A 221 -7.41 28.93 40.29
C PRO A 221 -8.50 29.37 41.26
#